data_AF-A0A368JJ52-F1
#
_entry.id   AF-A0A368JJ52-F1
#
_cell.length_a   1.000
_cell.length_b   1.000
_cell.length_c   1.000
_cell.angle_alpha   90.00
_cell.angle_beta   90.00
_cell.angle_gamma   90.00
#
_symmetry.space_group_name_H-M   'P 1'
#
loop_
_entity.id
_entity.type
_entity.pdbx_description
1 polymer ?
#
loop_
_entity_poly.entity_id
_entity_poly.type
_entity_poly.pdbx_seq_one_letter_code
_entity_poly.pdbx_strand_id
1 'polypeptide(L)'
;MTKRIDSAPLAAIRLALKDQAITLQPVMNQVSALPIDADLEYYFVPADYMKFYQPYHRPGQPLKNLKLINYERPAISLSFYFKHKYKIKRDIDPQEVMRHVKEHRDSLLNKSLTSVLSIGEQKELQETDDLLRQIRDNPEAYQYCFSNYHHYYKYWYCSYRYFEDEDKTQAASGTEHLLKHTERLEGNRIERMNIIFVDPYYITRQVPQDNKLIDRELDTYPTRIRQGTITLYVRKL
;
A
#
# COMPACT_ATOMS: atom_id res chain seq x y z
N MET A 1 0.08 -44.90 9.03
CA MET A 1 -0.67 -43.62 9.04
C MET A 1 -0.09 -42.71 7.97
N THR A 2 -0.84 -42.43 6.92
CA THR A 2 -0.45 -41.48 5.87
C THR A 2 -0.47 -40.06 6.45
N LYS A 3 0.67 -39.36 6.45
CA LYS A 3 0.66 -37.91 6.67
C LYS A 3 -0.15 -37.29 5.53
N ARG A 4 -1.36 -36.79 5.80
CA ARG A 4 -2.00 -35.83 4.90
C ARG A 4 -1.05 -34.65 4.77
N ILE A 5 -0.48 -34.47 3.58
CA ILE A 5 0.21 -33.24 3.22
C ILE A 5 -0.90 -32.20 3.10
N ASP A 6 -1.12 -31.47 4.19
CA ASP A 6 -2.19 -30.48 4.31
C ASP A 6 -1.80 -29.18 3.57
N SER A 7 -1.35 -29.34 2.32
CA SER A 7 -1.17 -28.26 1.37
C SER A 7 -2.52 -27.59 1.20
N ALA A 8 -2.61 -26.35 1.69
CA ALA A 8 -3.84 -25.58 1.63
C ALA A 8 -4.39 -25.58 0.19
N PRO A 9 -5.72 -25.53 -0.01
CA PRO A 9 -6.32 -25.47 -1.34
C PRO A 9 -6.04 -24.14 -2.07
N LEU A 10 -5.01 -23.37 -1.68
CA LEU A 10 -4.54 -22.16 -2.36
C LEU A 10 -4.24 -22.42 -3.84
N ALA A 11 -3.71 -23.59 -4.21
CA ALA A 11 -3.55 -23.96 -5.62
C ALA A 11 -4.91 -24.10 -6.35
N ALA A 12 -5.92 -24.68 -5.69
CA ALA A 12 -7.27 -24.83 -6.25
C ALA A 12 -8.04 -23.50 -6.27
N ILE A 13 -7.88 -22.66 -5.25
CA ILE A 13 -8.44 -21.30 -5.17
C ILE A 13 -7.82 -20.43 -6.28
N ARG A 14 -6.49 -20.44 -6.45
CA ARG A 14 -5.81 -19.77 -7.56
C ARG A 14 -6.26 -20.30 -8.93
N LEU A 15 -6.53 -21.60 -9.06
CA LEU A 15 -7.05 -22.17 -10.30
C LEU A 15 -8.46 -21.66 -10.63
N ALA A 16 -9.37 -21.70 -9.66
CA ALA A 16 -10.74 -21.16 -9.80
C ALA A 16 -10.74 -19.65 -10.07
N LEU A 17 -9.89 -18.89 -9.37
CA LEU A 17 -9.70 -17.46 -9.60
C LEU A 17 -9.18 -17.16 -11.01
N LYS A 18 -8.23 -17.97 -11.54
CA LYS A 18 -7.72 -17.79 -12.91
C LYS A 18 -8.75 -18.12 -13.97
N ASP A 19 -9.55 -19.16 -13.76
CA ASP A 19 -10.63 -19.59 -14.65
C ASP A 19 -11.75 -18.53 -14.75
N GLN A 20 -12.01 -17.82 -13.65
CA GLN A 20 -13.06 -16.80 -13.55
C GLN A 20 -12.54 -15.35 -13.63
N ALA A 21 -11.23 -15.15 -13.84
CA ALA A 21 -10.62 -13.82 -13.88
C ALA A 21 -10.70 -13.19 -15.28
N ILE A 22 -10.99 -11.89 -15.30
CA ILE A 22 -10.87 -11.05 -16.49
C ILE A 22 -9.62 -10.18 -16.36
N THR A 23 -8.86 -10.04 -17.44
CA THR A 23 -7.71 -9.12 -17.48
C THR A 23 -8.21 -7.70 -17.71
N LEU A 24 -8.05 -6.82 -16.72
CA LEU A 24 -8.34 -5.39 -16.87
C LEU A 24 -7.20 -4.70 -17.62
N GLN A 25 -7.55 -3.83 -18.56
CA GLN A 25 -6.63 -2.93 -19.25
C GLN A 25 -6.73 -1.52 -18.65
N PRO A 26 -5.60 -0.88 -18.28
CA PRO A 26 -5.59 0.52 -17.85
C PRO A 26 -6.30 1.44 -18.85
N VAL A 27 -6.84 2.57 -18.37
CA VAL A 27 -7.72 3.48 -19.13
C VAL A 27 -9.08 2.87 -19.52
N MET A 28 -9.11 1.76 -20.24
CA MET A 28 -10.36 1.08 -20.67
C MET A 28 -11.25 0.68 -19.49
N ASN A 29 -10.66 0.13 -18.43
CA ASN A 29 -11.36 -0.31 -17.23
C ASN A 29 -11.26 0.73 -16.08
N GLN A 30 -11.11 2.03 -16.39
CA GLN A 30 -10.99 3.11 -15.38
C GLN A 30 -9.98 2.83 -14.23
N VAL A 31 -8.92 2.06 -14.52
CA VAL A 31 -7.80 1.76 -13.59
C VAL A 31 -6.64 2.72 -13.85
N SER A 32 -6.10 3.35 -12.80
CA SER A 32 -5.02 4.34 -12.92
C SER A 32 -3.69 3.73 -13.41
N ALA A 33 -3.25 2.64 -12.77
CA ALA A 33 -2.17 1.74 -13.18
C ALA A 33 -2.14 0.57 -12.19
N LEU A 34 -1.86 -0.67 -12.62
CA LEU A 34 -1.66 -1.78 -11.69
C LEU A 34 -0.21 -1.82 -11.17
N PRO A 35 0.01 -2.10 -9.87
CA PRO A 35 1.32 -2.40 -9.32
C PRO A 35 2.03 -3.55 -10.07
N ILE A 36 3.29 -3.36 -10.45
CA ILE A 36 4.14 -4.42 -11.00
C ILE A 36 5.05 -4.92 -9.87
N ASP A 37 4.72 -6.08 -9.31
CA ASP A 37 5.41 -6.67 -8.16
C ASP A 37 5.22 -8.20 -8.21
N ALA A 38 6.31 -8.97 -8.26
CA ALA A 38 6.24 -10.41 -8.56
C ALA A 38 5.56 -11.25 -7.45
N ASP A 39 5.47 -10.72 -6.23
CA ASP A 39 4.77 -11.34 -5.10
C ASP A 39 3.29 -10.93 -5.00
N LEU A 40 2.78 -10.08 -5.91
CA LEU A 40 1.41 -9.61 -5.91
C LEU A 40 0.60 -10.27 -7.03
N GLU A 41 -0.36 -11.11 -6.61
CA GLU A 41 -1.38 -11.66 -7.49
C GLU A 41 -2.61 -10.74 -7.48
N TYR A 42 -3.25 -10.58 -8.64
CA TYR A 42 -4.48 -9.80 -8.81
C TYR A 42 -5.47 -10.64 -9.60
N TYR A 43 -6.69 -10.80 -9.07
CA TYR A 43 -7.75 -11.61 -9.67
C TYR A 43 -9.04 -10.79 -9.71
N PHE A 44 -9.45 -10.34 -10.90
CA PHE A 44 -10.66 -9.54 -11.09
C PHE A 44 -11.78 -10.45 -11.55
N VAL A 45 -12.72 -10.72 -10.64
CA VAL A 45 -13.76 -11.74 -10.81
C VAL A 45 -15.14 -11.08 -10.90
N PRO A 46 -15.99 -11.43 -11.89
CA PRO A 46 -17.31 -10.84 -12.06
C PRO A 46 -18.25 -10.99 -10.85
N ALA A 47 -19.18 -10.04 -10.69
CA ALA A 47 -20.13 -10.02 -9.58
C ALA A 47 -20.96 -11.31 -9.46
N ASP A 48 -21.34 -11.90 -10.59
CA ASP A 48 -22.06 -13.19 -10.65
C ASP A 48 -21.35 -14.33 -9.90
N TYR A 49 -20.01 -14.27 -9.87
CA TYR A 49 -19.14 -15.23 -9.20
C TYR A 49 -18.71 -14.80 -7.79
N MET A 50 -18.82 -13.51 -7.41
CA MET A 50 -18.36 -13.01 -6.10
C MET A 50 -18.93 -13.81 -4.91
N LYS A 51 -20.18 -14.28 -5.02
CA LYS A 51 -20.85 -15.13 -4.01
C LYS A 51 -20.12 -16.45 -3.70
N PHE A 52 -19.29 -16.96 -4.61
CA PHE A 52 -18.50 -18.18 -4.39
C PHE A 52 -17.25 -17.92 -3.52
N TYR A 53 -16.93 -16.66 -3.24
CA TYR A 53 -15.73 -16.24 -2.53
C TYR A 53 -16.02 -15.67 -1.13
N GLN A 54 -16.99 -16.27 -0.42
CA GLN A 54 -17.22 -15.97 0.99
C GLN A 54 -15.93 -16.16 1.82
N PRO A 55 -15.77 -15.43 2.95
CA PRO A 55 -14.57 -15.51 3.78
C PRO A 55 -14.19 -16.94 4.19
N TYR A 56 -13.14 -17.49 3.56
CA TYR A 56 -12.66 -18.84 3.85
C TYR A 56 -11.93 -18.90 5.19
N HIS A 57 -12.65 -19.27 6.25
CA HIS A 57 -12.08 -19.53 7.56
C HIS A 57 -11.46 -20.94 7.61
N ARG A 58 -10.11 -21.02 7.63
CA ARG A 58 -9.39 -22.29 7.86
C ARG A 58 -9.17 -22.52 9.36
N PRO A 59 -9.77 -23.56 9.98
CA PRO A 59 -9.50 -23.90 11.38
C PRO A 59 -8.02 -24.22 11.61
N GLY A 60 -7.47 -23.77 12.74
CA GLY A 60 -6.12 -24.11 13.21
C GLY A 60 -4.95 -23.39 12.53
N GLN A 61 -5.12 -22.78 11.35
CA GLN A 61 -4.09 -21.98 10.68
C GLN A 61 -4.70 -20.81 9.90
N PRO A 62 -4.81 -19.60 10.49
CA PRO A 62 -5.23 -18.41 9.74
C PRO A 62 -4.18 -18.07 8.68
N LEU A 63 -4.64 -17.76 7.46
CA LEU A 63 -3.77 -17.18 6.42
C LEU A 63 -3.23 -15.86 6.95
N LYS A 64 -1.90 -15.74 7.10
CA LYS A 64 -1.27 -14.57 7.76
C LYS A 64 -1.67 -13.24 7.12
N ASN A 65 -1.92 -13.23 5.81
CA ASN A 65 -2.44 -12.09 5.04
C ASN A 65 -3.26 -12.59 3.84
N LEU A 66 -4.58 -12.66 4.00
CA LEU A 66 -5.54 -12.65 2.90
C LEU A 66 -6.36 -11.36 3.03
N LYS A 67 -6.25 -10.46 2.05
CA LYS A 67 -7.10 -9.26 2.01
C LYS A 67 -8.07 -9.40 0.86
N LEU A 68 -9.36 -9.26 1.16
CA LEU A 68 -10.43 -9.17 0.17
C LEU A 68 -10.85 -7.71 0.10
N ILE A 69 -10.57 -7.04 -1.02
CA ILE A 69 -11.05 -5.67 -1.27
C ILE A 69 -12.33 -5.74 -2.10
N ASN A 70 -13.27 -4.83 -1.81
CA ASN A 70 -14.44 -4.58 -2.64
C ASN A 70 -15.36 -5.84 -2.76
N TYR A 71 -15.44 -6.59 -1.65
CA TYR A 71 -16.43 -7.64 -1.43
C TYR A 71 -17.82 -7.02 -1.17
N GLU A 72 -18.88 -7.63 -1.70
CA GLU A 72 -20.30 -7.16 -1.69
C GLU A 72 -20.60 -5.79 -2.32
N ARG A 73 -19.61 -4.93 -2.54
CA ARG A 73 -19.76 -3.60 -3.16
C ARG A 73 -19.11 -3.62 -4.53
N PRO A 74 -19.82 -3.52 -5.67
CA PRO A 74 -19.17 -3.50 -6.97
C PRO A 74 -18.37 -2.20 -7.23
N ALA A 75 -17.09 -2.29 -7.57
CA ALA A 75 -16.25 -1.13 -7.84
C ALA A 75 -16.56 -0.51 -9.20
N ILE A 76 -16.67 0.83 -9.24
CA ILE A 76 -16.86 1.62 -10.47
C ILE A 76 -15.55 2.23 -10.98
N SER A 77 -14.53 2.39 -10.13
CA SER A 77 -13.17 2.81 -10.51
C SER A 77 -12.15 2.39 -9.45
N LEU A 78 -10.90 2.17 -9.87
CA LEU A 78 -9.77 1.78 -9.01
C LEU A 78 -8.55 2.66 -9.26
N SER A 79 -7.96 3.17 -8.18
CA SER A 79 -6.73 3.96 -8.21
C SER A 79 -5.70 3.38 -7.25
N PHE A 80 -4.59 2.88 -7.80
CA PHE A 80 -3.48 2.33 -7.03
C PHE A 80 -2.39 3.39 -6.85
N TYR A 81 -1.83 3.45 -5.66
CA TYR A 81 -0.75 4.39 -5.33
C TYR A 81 0.11 3.88 -4.18
N PHE A 82 1.32 4.43 -4.07
CA PHE A 82 2.19 4.22 -2.92
C PHE A 82 1.92 5.26 -1.84
N LYS A 83 1.99 4.84 -0.58
CA LYS A 83 2.12 5.75 0.56
C LYS A 83 3.27 5.30 1.45
N HIS A 84 4.26 6.18 1.63
CA HIS A 84 5.26 6.00 2.67
C HIS A 84 4.60 6.22 4.03
N LYS A 85 4.75 5.24 4.95
CA LYS A 85 4.41 5.43 6.36
C LYS A 85 5.70 5.51 7.16
N TYR A 86 6.18 6.72 7.34
CA TYR A 86 7.24 7.01 8.30
C TYR A 86 6.63 7.37 9.67
N LYS A 87 7.41 7.11 10.72
CA LYS A 87 7.20 7.55 12.09
C LYS A 87 8.48 8.24 12.55
N ILE A 88 8.32 9.27 13.38
CA ILE A 88 9.42 9.91 14.09
C ILE A 88 9.09 9.78 15.57
N LYS A 89 9.89 9.02 16.32
CA LYS A 89 9.87 9.01 17.78
C LYS A 89 10.81 10.15 18.20
N ARG A 90 10.27 11.17 18.86
CA ARG A 90 11.04 12.27 19.47
C ARG A 90 11.26 11.95 20.95
N ASP A 91 12.02 12.80 21.63
CA ASP A 91 12.18 12.77 23.08
C ASP A 91 12.71 11.39 23.56
N ILE A 92 13.77 10.94 22.89
CA ILE A 92 14.44 9.67 23.14
C ILE A 92 15.30 9.78 24.40
N ASP A 93 15.24 8.76 25.25
CA ASP A 93 16.16 8.58 26.38
C ASP A 93 17.63 8.57 25.88
N PRO A 94 18.51 9.46 26.36
CA PRO A 94 19.92 9.46 26.00
C PRO A 94 20.62 8.10 26.19
N GLN A 95 20.17 7.27 27.14
CA GLN A 95 20.70 5.90 27.32
C GLN A 95 20.32 4.96 26.16
N GLU A 96 19.12 5.11 25.59
CA GLU A 96 18.68 4.38 24.38
C GLU A 96 19.53 4.81 23.17
N VAL A 97 19.88 6.09 23.06
CA VAL A 97 20.77 6.63 22.01
C VAL A 97 22.19 6.11 22.18
N MET A 98 22.77 6.20 23.39
CA MET A 98 24.12 5.70 23.68
C MET A 98 24.26 4.21 23.35
N ARG A 99 23.23 3.40 23.64
CA ARG A 99 23.20 1.98 23.25
C ARG A 99 23.29 1.83 21.73
N HIS A 100 22.48 2.55 20.96
CA HIS A 100 22.49 2.46 19.50
C HIS A 100 23.80 2.94 18.85
N VAL A 101 24.40 4.04 19.34
CA VAL A 101 25.70 4.52 18.84
C VAL A 101 26.81 3.51 19.16
N LYS A 102 26.77 2.91 20.36
CA LYS A 102 27.72 1.85 20.75
C LYS A 102 27.55 0.58 19.89
N GLU A 103 26.31 0.14 19.62
CA GLU A 103 26.03 -1.01 18.76
C GLU A 103 26.59 -0.81 17.33
N HIS A 104 26.46 0.41 16.77
CA HIS A 104 27.04 0.75 15.47
C HIS A 104 28.57 0.68 15.47
N ARG A 105 29.21 1.31 16.47
CA ARG A 105 30.66 1.24 16.66
C ARG A 105 31.15 -0.19 16.82
N ASP A 106 30.49 -0.98 17.66
CA ASP A 106 30.88 -2.38 17.91
C ASP A 106 30.71 -3.24 16.63
N SER A 107 29.77 -2.89 15.74
CA SER A 107 29.66 -3.49 14.41
C SER A 107 30.88 -3.18 13.52
N LEU A 108 31.27 -1.90 13.43
CA LEU A 108 32.47 -1.47 12.68
C LEU A 108 33.76 -2.08 13.25
N LEU A 109 33.89 -2.16 14.58
CA LEU A 109 35.01 -2.83 15.25
C LEU A 109 35.05 -4.33 14.93
N ASN A 110 33.93 -5.04 15.04
CA ASN A 110 33.85 -6.47 14.67
C ASN A 110 34.16 -6.71 13.19
N LYS A 111 33.80 -5.77 12.30
CA LYS A 111 34.18 -5.80 10.89
C LYS A 111 35.69 -5.60 10.71
N SER A 112 36.33 -4.72 11.51
CA SER A 112 37.79 -4.52 11.50
C SER A 112 38.58 -5.76 11.98
N LEU A 113 38.00 -6.58 12.87
CA LEU A 113 38.60 -7.84 13.33
C LEU A 113 38.56 -8.94 12.26
N THR A 114 37.68 -8.84 11.27
CA THR A 114 37.44 -9.85 10.24
C THR A 114 37.86 -9.42 8.83
N SER A 115 38.07 -8.11 8.62
CA SER A 115 38.40 -7.52 7.32
C SER A 115 39.08 -6.17 7.48
N VAL A 116 39.86 -5.74 6.49
CA VAL A 116 40.42 -4.38 6.47
C VAL A 116 39.31 -3.38 6.17
N LEU A 117 39.04 -2.46 7.09
CA LEU A 117 38.12 -1.35 6.86
C LEU A 117 38.62 -0.43 5.75
N SER A 118 37.71 0.06 4.90
CA SER A 118 38.01 1.12 3.95
C SER A 118 38.28 2.45 4.66
N ILE A 119 38.91 3.40 3.95
CA ILE A 119 39.20 4.75 4.48
C ILE A 119 37.93 5.47 4.96
N GLY A 120 36.79 5.24 4.28
CA GLY A 120 35.49 5.77 4.70
C GLY A 120 35.03 5.18 6.03
N GLU A 121 35.09 3.85 6.18
CA GLU A 121 34.66 3.16 7.40
C GLU A 121 35.58 3.41 8.60
N GLN A 122 36.88 3.63 8.37
CA GLN A 122 37.81 4.05 9.42
C GLN A 122 37.46 5.45 9.95
N LYS A 123 37.14 6.38 9.03
CA LYS A 123 36.68 7.72 9.39
C LYS A 123 35.34 7.67 10.13
N GLU A 124 34.39 6.87 9.64
CA GLU A 124 33.08 6.66 10.27
C GLU A 124 33.21 6.08 11.68
N LEU A 125 34.11 5.11 11.90
CA LEU A 125 34.40 4.56 13.21
C LEU A 125 34.92 5.64 14.18
N GLN A 126 35.87 6.48 13.73
CA GLN A 126 36.40 7.58 14.54
C GLN A 126 35.32 8.62 14.89
N GLU A 127 34.51 9.04 13.90
CA GLU A 127 33.40 9.96 14.10
C GLU A 127 32.35 9.38 15.07
N THR A 128 32.10 8.07 15.01
CA THR A 128 31.17 7.36 15.92
C THR A 128 31.70 7.31 17.36
N ASP A 129 33.00 7.05 17.56
CA ASP A 129 33.61 7.05 18.90
C ASP A 129 33.64 8.45 19.54
N ASP A 130 33.93 9.49 18.76
CA ASP A 130 33.91 10.87 19.26
C ASP A 130 32.49 11.35 19.57
N LEU A 131 31.49 10.97 18.75
CA LEU A 131 30.08 11.21 19.03
C LEU A 131 29.62 10.50 20.32
N LEU A 132 30.05 9.24 20.52
CA LEU A 132 29.71 8.47 21.73
C LEU A 132 30.26 9.12 23.01
N ARG A 133 31.47 9.70 22.95
CA ARG A 133 32.05 10.48 24.06
C ARG A 133 31.25 11.74 24.33
N GLN A 134 30.96 12.53 23.28
CA GLN A 134 30.22 13.78 23.40
C GLN A 134 28.82 13.59 24.01
N ILE A 135 28.07 12.58 23.54
CA ILE A 135 26.74 12.23 24.07
C ILE A 135 26.82 11.80 25.53
N ARG A 136 27.84 11.01 25.92
CA ARG A 136 28.04 10.59 27.31
C ARG A 136 28.35 11.78 28.22
N ASP A 137 29.19 12.69 27.75
CA ASP A 137 29.75 13.77 28.58
C ASP A 137 28.78 14.96 28.71
N ASN A 138 27.91 15.20 27.71
CA ASN A 138 26.83 16.19 27.79
C ASN A 138 25.62 15.82 26.90
N PRO A 139 24.72 14.93 27.37
CA PRO A 139 23.57 14.48 26.57
C PRO A 139 22.56 15.60 26.29
N GLU A 140 22.37 16.52 27.24
CA GLU A 140 21.40 17.62 27.15
C GLU A 140 21.75 18.67 26.08
N ALA A 141 22.97 18.64 25.53
CA ALA A 141 23.38 19.50 24.42
C ALA A 141 22.81 19.07 23.05
N TYR A 142 22.13 17.92 22.98
CA TYR A 142 21.65 17.31 21.74
C TYR A 142 20.15 17.04 21.77
N GLN A 143 19.48 17.16 20.63
CA GLN A 143 18.11 16.71 20.45
C GLN A 143 18.08 15.39 19.67
N TYR A 144 17.44 14.37 20.24
CA TYR A 144 17.42 13.02 19.68
C TYR A 144 16.06 12.66 19.05
N CYS A 145 16.11 11.93 17.93
CA CYS A 145 14.93 11.27 17.38
C CYS A 145 15.30 9.97 16.66
N PHE A 146 14.39 9.00 16.64
CA PHE A 146 14.46 7.85 15.75
C PHE A 146 13.43 8.00 14.64
N SER A 147 13.86 7.77 13.40
CA SER A 147 12.98 7.78 12.25
C SER A 147 13.24 6.59 11.34
N ASN A 148 12.17 5.96 10.87
CA ASN A 148 12.22 4.96 9.79
C ASN A 148 12.01 5.60 8.41
N TYR A 149 12.16 6.93 8.25
CA TYR A 149 11.91 7.65 6.99
C TYR A 149 12.70 7.09 5.80
N HIS A 150 13.95 6.68 6.03
CA HIS A 150 14.81 6.05 5.02
C HIS A 150 14.67 4.53 4.91
N HIS A 151 13.91 3.86 5.79
CA HIS A 151 13.47 2.50 5.49
C HIS A 151 12.46 2.58 4.33
N TYR A 152 12.70 1.82 3.27
CA TYR A 152 11.90 1.81 2.04
C TYR A 152 10.52 1.13 2.20
N TYR A 153 9.80 1.42 3.30
CA TYR A 153 8.45 0.94 3.57
C TYR A 153 7.41 1.68 2.70
N LYS A 154 7.43 1.32 1.42
CA LYS A 154 6.42 1.70 0.43
C LYS A 154 5.24 0.75 0.57
N TYR A 155 4.17 1.24 1.17
CA TYR A 155 2.92 0.51 1.28
C TYR A 155 2.04 0.80 0.07
N TRP A 156 1.50 -0.25 -0.52
CA TRP A 156 0.54 -0.16 -1.61
C TRP A 156 -0.86 0.17 -1.06
N TYR A 157 -1.58 1.06 -1.72
CA TYR A 157 -2.98 1.37 -1.42
C TYR A 157 -3.82 1.23 -2.69
N CYS A 158 -5.06 0.80 -2.51
CA CYS A 158 -6.10 0.79 -3.52
C CYS A 158 -7.22 1.71 -3.02
N SER A 159 -7.40 2.86 -3.68
CA SER A 159 -8.63 3.65 -3.56
C SER A 159 -9.64 3.11 -4.57
N TYR A 160 -10.88 2.95 -4.15
CA TYR A 160 -11.96 2.39 -4.97
C TYR A 160 -13.23 3.23 -4.80
N ARG A 161 -14.00 3.40 -5.87
CA ARG A 161 -15.34 3.98 -5.81
C ARG A 161 -16.38 2.88 -5.95
N TYR A 162 -17.54 3.05 -5.32
CA TYR A 162 -18.67 2.11 -5.39
C TYR A 162 -20.00 2.89 -5.27
N PHE A 163 -21.11 2.27 -5.67
CA PHE A 163 -22.45 2.81 -5.41
C PHE A 163 -22.93 2.36 -4.02
N GLU A 164 -23.49 3.29 -3.23
CA GLU A 164 -24.02 2.99 -1.89
C GLU A 164 -25.47 2.51 -1.94
N ASP A 165 -26.20 2.83 -3.01
CA ASP A 165 -27.60 2.54 -3.25
C ASP A 165 -27.81 1.56 -4.41
N GLU A 166 -28.88 0.75 -4.34
CA GLU A 166 -29.23 -0.21 -5.40
C GLU A 166 -29.59 0.48 -6.73
N ASP A 167 -30.16 1.69 -6.64
CA ASP A 167 -30.51 2.57 -7.76
C ASP A 167 -29.29 3.22 -8.45
N LYS A 168 -28.09 3.10 -7.86
CA LYS A 168 -26.80 3.59 -8.38
C LYS A 168 -26.77 5.09 -8.64
N THR A 169 -27.42 5.87 -7.78
CA THR A 169 -27.46 7.34 -7.82
C THR A 169 -26.40 7.98 -6.92
N GLN A 170 -25.94 7.28 -5.89
CA GLN A 170 -25.00 7.79 -4.88
C GLN A 170 -23.68 7.00 -4.92
N ALA A 171 -22.61 7.66 -5.33
CA ALA A 171 -21.27 7.08 -5.37
C ALA A 171 -20.42 7.55 -4.19
N ALA A 172 -19.82 6.61 -3.46
CA ALA A 172 -18.85 6.85 -2.40
C ALA A 172 -17.45 6.36 -2.77
N SER A 173 -16.49 6.59 -1.88
CA SER A 173 -15.08 6.21 -2.04
C SER A 173 -14.57 5.49 -0.81
N GLY A 174 -13.98 4.31 -1.01
CA GLY A 174 -13.18 3.60 -0.02
C GLY A 174 -11.70 3.73 -0.33
N THR A 175 -10.86 3.57 0.68
CA THR A 175 -9.40 3.44 0.51
C THR A 175 -8.94 2.30 1.37
N GLU A 176 -8.20 1.37 0.78
CA GLU A 176 -7.68 0.23 1.52
C GLU A 176 -6.19 -0.06 1.28
N HIS A 177 -5.54 -0.45 2.38
CA HIS A 177 -4.13 -0.78 2.45
C HIS A 177 -3.88 -2.20 1.95
N LEU A 178 -3.26 -2.34 0.78
CA LEU A 178 -2.77 -3.61 0.24
C LEU A 178 -1.55 -4.07 1.04
N LEU A 179 -1.47 -5.37 1.35
CA LEU A 179 -0.48 -5.87 2.30
C LEU A 179 0.87 -6.16 1.63
N LYS A 180 1.92 -5.42 2.03
CA LYS A 180 3.37 -5.71 1.89
C LYS A 180 4.05 -5.17 3.18
N HIS A 181 5.20 -5.62 3.71
CA HIS A 181 6.24 -6.55 3.26
C HIS A 181 6.26 -7.85 4.11
N THR A 182 6.87 -8.92 3.59
CA THR A 182 7.26 -10.13 4.35
C THR A 182 8.77 -10.17 4.48
N GLU A 183 9.30 -10.09 5.69
CA GLU A 183 10.59 -10.70 6.00
C GLU A 183 10.35 -12.13 6.50
N ARG A 184 11.30 -13.01 6.19
CA ARG A 184 11.39 -14.37 6.72
C ARG A 184 12.74 -14.48 7.40
N LEU A 185 12.76 -14.60 8.72
CA LEU A 185 13.84 -15.37 9.34
C LEU A 185 13.69 -16.83 8.88
N GLU A 186 14.82 -17.48 8.65
CA GLU A 186 14.97 -18.94 8.68
C GLU A 186 13.94 -19.75 7.87
N GLY A 187 14.12 -19.74 6.54
CA GLY A 187 13.64 -20.82 5.64
C GLY A 187 12.14 -20.91 5.32
N ASN A 188 11.21 -20.43 6.16
CA ASN A 188 9.78 -20.78 6.05
C ASN A 188 8.95 -19.92 5.09
N ARG A 189 8.39 -20.50 4.00
CA ARG A 189 7.66 -19.75 2.94
C ARG A 189 6.27 -19.31 3.39
N ILE A 190 6.19 -18.07 3.89
CA ILE A 190 4.93 -17.37 4.10
C ILE A 190 4.39 -16.96 2.72
N GLU A 191 3.38 -17.69 2.23
CA GLU A 191 2.56 -17.22 1.12
C GLU A 191 1.71 -16.03 1.57
N ARG A 192 1.66 -14.99 0.74
CA ARG A 192 0.76 -13.84 0.90
C ARG A 192 -0.02 -13.65 -0.38
N MET A 193 -1.29 -13.32 -0.26
CA MET A 193 -2.15 -13.12 -1.42
C MET A 193 -3.07 -11.93 -1.14
N ASN A 194 -3.00 -10.94 -2.01
CA ASN A 194 -4.01 -9.89 -2.07
C ASN A 194 -5.07 -10.36 -3.08
N ILE A 195 -6.36 -10.22 -2.78
CA ILE A 195 -7.45 -10.53 -3.73
C ILE A 195 -8.38 -9.32 -3.77
N ILE A 196 -8.80 -8.92 -4.97
CA ILE A 196 -9.61 -7.72 -5.18
C ILE A 196 -10.80 -8.12 -6.04
N PHE A 197 -11.97 -8.26 -5.43
CA PHE A 197 -13.20 -8.55 -6.17
C PHE A 197 -13.66 -7.29 -6.89
N VAL A 198 -13.82 -7.37 -8.21
CA VAL A 198 -14.11 -6.21 -9.05
C VAL A 198 -15.07 -6.66 -10.13
N ASP A 199 -16.25 -6.06 -10.13
CA ASP A 199 -17.21 -6.30 -11.19
C ASP A 199 -16.72 -5.63 -12.50
N PRO A 200 -16.41 -6.42 -13.56
CA PRO A 200 -15.98 -5.89 -14.86
C PRO A 200 -17.06 -5.01 -15.50
N TYR A 201 -18.33 -5.20 -15.14
CA TYR A 201 -19.45 -4.42 -15.66
C TYR A 201 -19.52 -3.02 -15.06
N TYR A 202 -19.20 -2.84 -13.78
CA TYR A 202 -19.16 -1.51 -13.17
C TYR A 202 -17.82 -0.81 -13.38
N ILE A 203 -16.70 -1.53 -13.40
CA ILE A 203 -15.37 -0.94 -13.60
C ILE A 203 -15.15 -0.42 -15.04
N THR A 204 -15.94 -0.88 -16.01
CA THR A 204 -15.95 -0.37 -17.39
C THR A 204 -16.94 0.77 -17.62
N ARG A 205 -17.90 0.96 -16.71
CA ARG A 205 -18.85 2.08 -16.85
C ARG A 205 -18.10 3.39 -16.70
N GLN A 206 -18.44 4.34 -17.58
CA GLN A 206 -18.03 5.71 -17.37
C GLN A 206 -18.77 6.25 -16.15
N VAL A 207 -18.06 6.29 -15.01
CA VAL A 207 -18.44 7.19 -13.93
C VAL A 207 -18.41 8.61 -14.52
N PRO A 208 -19.49 9.40 -14.41
CA PRO A 208 -19.43 10.81 -14.75
C PRO A 208 -18.26 11.42 -13.97
N GLN A 209 -17.29 12.00 -14.68
CA GLN A 209 -16.14 12.64 -14.03
C GLN A 209 -16.66 13.65 -13.00
N ASP A 210 -15.89 13.92 -11.95
CA ASP A 210 -16.26 14.80 -10.83
C ASP A 210 -16.29 16.30 -11.22
N ASN A 211 -17.04 16.62 -12.29
CA ASN A 211 -17.41 17.95 -12.71
C ASN A 211 -18.19 18.70 -11.65
N LYS A 212 -18.53 18.11 -10.49
CA LYS A 212 -19.06 18.82 -9.30
C LYS A 212 -18.28 20.09 -8.91
N LEU A 213 -17.01 20.21 -9.27
CA LEU A 213 -16.25 21.47 -9.13
C LEU A 213 -16.47 22.44 -10.31
N ILE A 214 -16.50 21.93 -11.55
CA ILE A 214 -16.71 22.72 -12.77
C ILE A 214 -18.17 23.19 -12.87
N ASP A 215 -19.14 22.30 -12.73
CA ASP A 215 -20.57 22.60 -12.72
C ASP A 215 -20.92 23.60 -11.60
N ARG A 216 -20.32 23.46 -10.40
CA ARG A 216 -20.51 24.41 -9.30
C ARG A 216 -19.89 25.78 -9.57
N GLU A 217 -18.72 25.82 -10.22
CA GLU A 217 -18.12 27.08 -10.68
C GLU A 217 -19.01 27.72 -11.76
N LEU A 218 -19.37 26.98 -12.81
CA LEU A 218 -20.21 27.43 -13.93
C LEU A 218 -21.64 27.82 -13.51
N ASP A 219 -22.19 27.23 -12.44
CA ASP A 219 -23.46 27.66 -11.85
C ASP A 219 -23.41 29.04 -11.21
N THR A 220 -22.23 29.55 -10.85
CA THR A 220 -22.10 30.96 -10.41
C THR A 220 -22.24 31.96 -11.54
N TYR A 221 -22.25 31.53 -12.82
CA TYR A 221 -22.33 32.39 -13.99
C TYR A 221 -23.79 32.45 -14.50
N PRO A 222 -24.55 33.51 -14.19
CA PRO A 222 -25.98 33.58 -14.50
C PRO A 222 -26.27 33.74 -16.00
N THR A 223 -25.31 34.23 -16.79
CA THR A 223 -25.48 34.42 -18.23
C THR A 223 -24.74 33.32 -19.00
N ARG A 224 -25.46 32.63 -19.90
CA ARG A 224 -24.95 31.50 -20.69
C ARG A 224 -25.29 31.72 -22.15
N ILE A 225 -24.31 31.70 -23.05
CA ILE A 225 -24.48 31.93 -24.49
C ILE A 225 -23.83 30.78 -25.25
N ARG A 226 -24.64 29.99 -25.97
CA ARG A 226 -24.17 28.83 -26.73
C ARG A 226 -23.88 29.18 -28.19
N GLN A 227 -22.72 28.77 -28.68
CA GLN A 227 -22.30 28.88 -30.09
C GLN A 227 -21.78 27.51 -30.55
N GLY A 228 -22.63 26.76 -31.27
CA GLY A 228 -22.33 25.41 -31.74
C GLY A 228 -22.07 24.44 -30.58
N THR A 229 -20.86 23.87 -30.54
CA THR A 229 -20.38 22.96 -29.49
C THR A 229 -19.81 23.67 -28.26
N ILE A 230 -19.66 24.99 -28.28
CA ILE A 230 -19.06 25.79 -27.21
C ILE A 230 -20.15 26.61 -26.49
N THR A 231 -20.02 26.80 -25.17
CA THR A 231 -20.87 27.69 -24.38
C THR A 231 -20.01 28.68 -23.59
N LEU A 232 -20.28 29.97 -23.77
CA LEU A 232 -19.70 31.07 -23.03
C LEU A 232 -20.49 31.30 -21.74
N TYR A 233 -19.81 31.40 -20.61
CA TYR A 233 -20.37 31.66 -19.29
C TYR A 233 -19.90 33.03 -18.79
N VAL A 234 -20.83 33.88 -18.33
CA VAL A 234 -20.53 35.26 -17.92
C VAL A 234 -21.14 35.57 -16.55
N ARG A 235 -20.31 36.12 -15.66
CA ARG A 235 -20.64 36.61 -14.32
C ARG A 235 -20.09 38.02 -14.17
N LYS A 236 -20.86 38.94 -13.59
CA LYS A 236 -20.34 40.24 -13.14
C LYS A 236 -19.73 40.05 -11.75
N LEU A 237 -18.56 40.67 -11.51
CA LEU A 237 -17.98 40.79 -10.16
C LEU A 237 -18.81 41.75 -9.30
#